data_AF-A0A9P8VGR0-F1
#
_entry.id   AF-A0A9P8VGR0-F1
#
_cell.length_a   1.000
_cell.length_b   1.000
_cell.length_c   1.000
_cell.angle_alpha   90.00
_cell.angle_beta   90.00
_cell.angle_gamma   90.00
#
_symmetry.space_group_name_H-M   'P 1'
#
loop_
_entity.id
_entity.type
_entity.pdbx_description
1 polymer ?
#
loop_
_entity_poly.entity_id
_entity_poly.type
_entity_poly.pdbx_seq_one_letter_code
_entity_poly.pdbx_strand_id
1 'polypeptide(L)'
;MAHRLITQIVFTGSRILGRSLGAAFKQAQASSEYARAQAKANPNGTATSGRTAGVSGMTLDEACRILNVKSPKEGGTGEEVMSRFKKLFDANNPEKGGSFYLQSKVLRARERLEADLGPIIEKAEAEAEVKEGFKPKIYKD
;
A
#
# COMPACT_ATOMS: atom_id res chain seq x y z
N MET A 1 56.68 12.69 13.39
CA MET A 1 56.07 11.53 12.69
C MET A 1 54.59 11.33 13.00
N ALA A 2 54.15 11.45 14.27
CA ALA A 2 52.74 11.24 14.66
C ALA A 2 51.73 12.22 14.04
N HIS A 3 52.07 13.52 13.90
CA HIS A 3 51.14 14.52 13.35
C HIS A 3 50.77 14.29 11.87
N ARG A 4 51.68 13.70 11.06
CA ARG A 4 51.40 13.37 9.65
C ARG A 4 50.45 12.17 9.52
N LEU A 5 50.52 11.23 10.45
CA LEU A 5 49.63 10.07 10.49
C LEU A 5 48.21 10.50 10.92
N ILE A 6 48.10 11.35 11.95
CA ILE A 6 46.82 11.88 12.43
C ILE A 6 46.13 12.68 11.33
N THR A 7 46.85 13.57 10.62
CA THR A 7 46.25 14.35 9.53
C THR A 7 45.80 13.44 8.38
N GLN A 8 46.58 12.43 7.99
CA GLN A 8 46.17 11.47 6.95
C GLN A 8 44.92 10.68 7.30
N ILE A 9 44.77 10.24 8.56
CA ILE A 9 43.58 9.53 9.03
C ILE A 9 42.35 10.45 8.97
N VAL A 10 42.48 11.69 9.45
CA VAL A 10 41.37 12.66 9.44
C VAL A 10 40.95 13.03 8.02
N PHE A 11 41.90 13.30 7.12
CA PHE A 11 41.60 13.62 5.72
C PHE A 11 40.99 12.44 4.96
N THR A 12 41.48 11.23 5.20
CA THR A 12 40.95 10.03 4.52
C THR A 12 39.57 9.67 5.07
N GLY A 13 39.39 9.71 6.39
CA GLY A 13 38.12 9.43 7.05
C GLY A 13 37.02 10.43 6.67
N SER A 14 37.33 11.73 6.67
CA SER A 14 36.36 12.77 6.26
C SER A 14 35.93 12.64 4.81
N ARG A 15 36.82 12.26 3.89
CA ARG A 15 36.49 12.06 2.47
C ARG A 15 35.54 10.88 2.26
N ILE A 16 35.73 9.79 3.01
CA ILE A 16 34.86 8.61 2.94
C ILE A 16 33.46 8.93 3.48
N LEU A 17 33.39 9.54 4.66
CA LEU A 17 32.13 9.93 5.29
C LEU A 17 31.35 10.94 4.43
N GLY A 18 32.02 11.98 3.91
CA GLY A 18 31.39 12.98 3.04
C GLY A 18 30.83 12.39 1.74
N ARG A 19 31.53 11.45 1.09
CA ARG A 19 31.04 10.79 -0.12
C ARG A 19 29.83 9.89 0.16
N SER A 20 29.83 9.16 1.28
CA SER A 20 28.73 8.29 1.65
C SER A 20 27.44 9.08 1.97
N LEU A 21 27.56 10.20 2.69
CA LEU A 21 26.44 11.08 3.00
C LEU A 21 25.86 11.73 1.73
N GLY A 22 26.72 12.23 0.83
CA GLY A 22 26.27 12.80 -0.44
C GLY A 22 25.60 11.77 -1.35
N ALA A 23 26.12 10.54 -1.42
CA ALA A 23 25.50 9.45 -2.18
C ALA A 23 24.14 9.05 -1.60
N ALA A 24 24.04 8.90 -0.28
CA ALA A 24 22.78 8.61 0.39
C ALA A 24 21.74 9.74 0.20
N PHE A 25 22.17 11.01 0.27
CA PHE A 25 21.29 12.14 0.02
C PHE A 25 20.78 12.18 -1.42
N LYS A 26 21.66 11.94 -2.41
CA LYS A 26 21.27 11.83 -3.82
C LYS A 26 20.30 10.67 -4.06
N GLN A 27 20.51 9.54 -3.40
CA GLN A 27 19.63 8.38 -3.48
C GLN A 27 18.26 8.66 -2.84
N ALA A 28 18.23 9.32 -1.68
CA ALA A 28 17.00 9.75 -1.03
C ALA A 28 16.22 10.73 -1.92
N GLN A 29 16.89 11.74 -2.49
CA GLN A 29 16.27 12.68 -3.43
C GLN A 29 15.72 11.98 -4.67
N ALA A 30 16.52 11.13 -5.32
CA ALA A 30 16.06 10.36 -6.47
C ALA A 30 14.81 9.53 -6.13
N SER A 31 14.81 8.81 -5.00
CA SER A 31 13.65 8.02 -4.56
C SER A 31 12.40 8.88 -4.32
N SER A 32 12.56 10.11 -3.80
CA SER A 32 11.45 11.04 -3.61
C SER A 32 10.91 11.62 -4.92
N GLU A 33 11.77 11.88 -5.90
CA GLU A 33 11.35 12.35 -7.22
C GLU A 33 10.66 11.24 -8.03
N TYR A 34 11.14 9.99 -7.97
CA TYR A 34 10.42 8.85 -8.54
C TYR A 34 9.04 8.64 -7.90
N ALA A 35 8.94 8.78 -6.57
CA ALA A 35 7.66 8.69 -5.86
C ALA A 35 6.70 9.83 -6.26
N ARG A 36 7.21 11.06 -6.41
CA ARG A 36 6.43 12.22 -6.89
C ARG A 36 5.98 12.07 -8.33
N ALA A 37 6.83 11.52 -9.21
CA ALA A 37 6.49 11.25 -10.60
C ALA A 37 5.40 10.18 -10.72
N GLN A 38 5.48 9.11 -9.91
CA GLN A 38 4.43 8.10 -9.82
C GLN A 38 3.09 8.68 -9.33
N ALA A 39 3.12 9.57 -8.34
CA ALA A 39 1.92 10.24 -7.85
C ALA A 39 1.27 11.16 -8.90
N LYS A 40 2.07 11.78 -9.79
CA LYS A 40 1.55 12.59 -10.90
C LYS A 40 0.99 11.76 -12.05
N ALA A 41 1.49 10.55 -12.28
CA ALA A 41 1.03 9.65 -13.34
C ALA A 41 -0.32 8.98 -13.01
N ASN A 42 -0.72 8.92 -11.74
CA ASN A 42 -2.00 8.36 -11.31
C ASN A 42 -2.75 9.31 -10.35
N PRO A 43 -3.46 10.33 -10.85
CA PRO A 43 -4.16 11.32 -10.02
C PRO A 43 -5.34 10.76 -9.22
N ASN A 44 -5.83 9.54 -9.54
CA ASN A 44 -6.85 8.81 -8.77
C ASN A 44 -6.26 7.69 -7.89
N GLY A 45 -4.94 7.52 -7.88
CA GLY A 45 -4.26 6.64 -6.94
C GLY A 45 -4.15 7.35 -5.60
N THR A 46 -4.99 6.98 -4.64
CA THR A 46 -4.93 7.44 -3.25
C THR A 46 -3.47 7.50 -2.79
N ALA A 47 -3.03 8.71 -2.44
CA ALA A 47 -1.68 9.02 -2.00
C ALA A 47 -1.34 8.23 -0.73
N THR A 48 -0.87 6.99 -0.89
CA THR A 48 -0.26 6.25 0.20
C THR A 48 1.17 6.74 0.32
N SER A 49 1.33 7.74 1.19
CA SER A 49 2.59 8.28 1.70
C SER A 49 3.76 7.28 1.64
N GLY A 50 4.88 7.75 1.09
CA GLY A 50 6.11 6.99 0.82
C GLY A 50 6.88 6.48 2.04
N ARG A 51 6.21 5.82 2.98
CA ARG A 51 6.83 5.05 4.08
C ARG A 51 6.25 3.64 4.26
N THR A 52 5.20 3.28 3.52
CA THR A 52 4.58 1.93 3.55
C THR A 52 4.69 1.16 2.24
N ALA A 53 5.33 1.73 1.22
CA ALA A 53 5.56 1.07 -0.07
C ALA A 53 6.52 -0.15 0.01
N GLY A 54 7.22 -0.33 1.14
CA GLY A 54 8.12 -1.47 1.35
C GLY A 54 7.48 -2.72 1.99
N VAL A 55 6.27 -2.62 2.57
CA VAL A 55 5.67 -3.76 3.33
C VAL A 55 4.16 -3.95 3.08
N SER A 56 3.42 -2.95 2.57
CA SER A 56 1.95 -3.05 2.49
C SER A 56 1.32 -2.35 1.26
N GLY A 57 1.95 -2.43 0.10
CA GLY A 57 1.34 -2.01 -1.17
C GLY A 57 0.69 -3.17 -1.91
N MET A 58 -0.34 -3.80 -1.33
CA MET A 58 -1.08 -4.85 -2.03
C MET A 58 -2.02 -4.22 -3.05
N THR A 59 -1.90 -4.62 -4.32
CA THR A 59 -2.80 -4.14 -5.38
C THR A 59 -4.18 -4.81 -5.27
N LEU A 60 -5.21 -4.20 -5.88
CA LEU A 60 -6.56 -4.77 -5.88
C LEU A 60 -6.60 -6.14 -6.55
N ASP A 61 -5.93 -6.27 -7.70
CA ASP A 61 -5.84 -7.53 -8.45
C ASP A 61 -5.13 -8.63 -7.63
N GLU A 62 -4.04 -8.30 -6.93
CA GLU A 62 -3.39 -9.23 -6.01
C GLU A 62 -4.30 -9.67 -4.87
N ALA A 63 -5.06 -8.74 -4.28
CA ALA A 63 -5.99 -9.05 -3.19
C ALA A 63 -7.12 -9.99 -3.67
N CYS A 64 -7.67 -9.75 -4.87
CA CYS A 64 -8.65 -10.62 -5.51
C CYS A 64 -8.09 -12.03 -5.75
N ARG A 65 -6.84 -12.12 -6.24
CA ARG A 65 -6.17 -13.41 -6.49
C ARG A 65 -5.87 -14.18 -5.21
N ILE A 66 -5.43 -13.49 -4.15
CA ILE A 66 -5.12 -14.11 -2.84
C ILE A 66 -6.39 -14.73 -2.23
N LEU A 67 -7.51 -14.01 -2.27
CA LEU A 67 -8.78 -14.49 -1.72
C LEU A 67 -9.59 -15.33 -2.71
N ASN A 68 -9.13 -15.43 -3.96
CA ASN A 68 -9.80 -16.12 -5.06
C ASN A 68 -11.28 -15.70 -5.19
N VAL A 69 -11.47 -14.39 -5.28
CA VAL A 69 -12.76 -13.71 -5.43
C VAL A 69 -12.74 -12.86 -6.68
N LYS A 70 -13.92 -12.63 -7.27
CA LYS A 70 -14.06 -11.71 -8.40
C LYS A 70 -13.81 -10.28 -7.97
N SER A 71 -13.39 -9.44 -8.91
CA SER A 71 -13.19 -8.02 -8.63
C SER A 71 -14.48 -7.38 -8.14
N PRO A 72 -14.43 -6.35 -7.27
CA PRO A 72 -15.61 -5.59 -6.85
C PRO A 72 -16.46 -5.06 -8.02
N LYS A 73 -15.81 -4.76 -9.16
CA LYS A 73 -16.46 -4.32 -10.40
C LYS A 73 -17.20 -5.43 -11.16
N GLU A 74 -16.89 -6.69 -10.87
CA GLU A 74 -17.40 -7.89 -11.56
C GLU A 74 -18.43 -8.66 -10.71
N GLY A 75 -18.92 -8.05 -9.63
CA GLY A 75 -19.94 -8.64 -8.76
C GLY A 75 -19.39 -9.46 -7.59
N GLY A 76 -18.15 -9.22 -7.15
CA GLY A 76 -17.65 -9.79 -5.91
C GLY A 76 -18.47 -9.29 -4.71
N THR A 77 -19.17 -10.19 -4.01
CA THR A 77 -19.96 -9.83 -2.82
C THR A 77 -19.08 -9.85 -1.56
N GLY A 78 -19.34 -8.93 -0.63
CA GLY A 78 -18.61 -8.89 0.66
C GLY A 78 -18.73 -10.19 1.45
N GLU A 79 -19.83 -10.92 1.29
CA GLU A 79 -20.05 -12.24 1.92
C GLU A 79 -19.08 -13.30 1.39
N GLU A 80 -18.81 -13.31 0.07
CA GLU A 80 -17.87 -14.26 -0.53
C GLU A 80 -16.44 -13.99 -0.03
N VAL A 81 -16.06 -12.70 0.05
CA VAL A 81 -14.77 -12.26 0.60
C VAL A 81 -14.59 -12.77 2.02
N MET A 82 -15.58 -12.61 2.89
CA MET A 82 -15.51 -13.04 4.28
C MET A 82 -15.46 -14.55 4.43
N SER A 83 -16.24 -15.29 3.64
CA SER A 83 -16.24 -16.76 3.63
C SER A 83 -14.87 -17.32 3.20
N ARG A 84 -14.27 -16.74 2.15
CA ARG A 84 -12.93 -17.12 1.66
C ARG A 84 -11.84 -16.75 2.65
N PHE A 85 -11.90 -15.54 3.20
CA PHE A 85 -10.98 -15.07 4.23
C PHE A 85 -10.96 -16.03 5.41
N LYS A 86 -12.12 -16.38 5.98
CA LYS A 86 -12.20 -17.27 7.15
C LYS A 86 -11.54 -18.62 6.88
N LYS A 87 -11.85 -19.24 5.74
CA LYS A 87 -11.26 -20.54 5.35
C LYS A 87 -9.74 -20.47 5.23
N LEU A 88 -9.22 -19.48 4.51
CA LEU A 88 -7.78 -19.32 4.27
C LEU A 88 -7.03 -18.91 5.54
N PHE A 89 -7.63 -18.09 6.38
CA PHE A 89 -7.03 -17.62 7.63
C PHE A 89 -6.92 -18.76 8.65
N ASP A 90 -7.99 -19.55 8.81
CA ASP A 90 -8.02 -20.71 9.72
C ASP A 90 -7.05 -21.81 9.26
N ALA A 91 -6.97 -22.05 7.94
CA ALA A 91 -6.07 -23.03 7.35
C ALA A 91 -4.58 -22.65 7.49
N ASN A 92 -4.26 -21.36 7.56
CA ASN A 92 -2.89 -20.86 7.69
C ASN A 92 -2.52 -20.48 9.13
N ASN A 93 -3.31 -20.90 10.13
CA ASN A 93 -3.01 -20.61 11.54
C ASN A 93 -1.63 -21.18 11.95
N PRO A 94 -0.67 -20.36 12.41
CA PRO A 94 0.65 -20.79 12.87
C PRO A 94 0.62 -21.86 13.95
N GLU A 95 -0.35 -21.79 14.86
CA GLU A 95 -0.51 -22.76 15.96
C GLU A 95 -0.87 -24.15 15.46
N LYS A 96 -1.47 -24.25 14.26
CA LYS A 96 -1.84 -25.51 13.60
C LYS A 96 -0.82 -25.95 12.54
N GLY A 97 0.39 -25.37 12.56
CA GLY A 97 1.44 -25.65 11.58
C GLY A 97 1.33 -24.84 10.27
N GLY A 98 0.48 -23.82 10.23
CA GLY A 98 0.39 -22.87 9.12
C GLY A 98 1.51 -21.83 9.11
N SER A 99 1.52 -20.96 8.10
CA SER A 99 2.52 -19.88 7.98
C SER A 99 1.94 -18.55 8.44
N PHE A 100 2.59 -17.93 9.43
CA PHE A 100 2.25 -16.57 9.87
C PHE A 100 2.33 -15.55 8.73
N TYR A 101 3.27 -15.75 7.80
CA TYR A 101 3.40 -14.89 6.64
C TYR A 101 2.18 -14.98 5.72
N LEU A 102 1.74 -16.21 5.40
CA LEU A 102 0.56 -16.42 4.55
C LEU A 102 -0.71 -15.92 5.24
N GLN A 103 -0.87 -16.19 6.53
CA GLN A 103 -1.97 -15.65 7.33
C GLN A 103 -2.00 -14.11 7.31
N SER A 104 -0.84 -13.48 7.47
CA SER A 104 -0.69 -12.03 7.36
C SER A 104 -1.06 -11.53 5.97
N LYS A 105 -0.68 -12.22 4.89
CA LYS A 105 -1.05 -11.83 3.51
C LYS A 105 -2.55 -11.94 3.26
N VAL A 106 -3.20 -12.98 3.77
CA VAL A 106 -4.66 -13.16 3.69
C VAL A 106 -5.38 -12.04 4.44
N LEU A 107 -4.89 -11.63 5.61
CA LEU A 107 -5.45 -10.49 6.35
C LEU A 107 -5.33 -9.18 5.57
N ARG A 108 -4.15 -8.90 5.01
CA ARG A 108 -3.91 -7.69 4.22
C ARG A 108 -4.76 -7.64 2.95
N ALA A 109 -5.02 -8.78 2.32
CA ALA A 109 -5.91 -8.87 1.16
C ALA A 109 -7.35 -8.48 1.50
N ARG A 110 -7.87 -8.95 2.64
CA ARG A 110 -9.20 -8.56 3.12
C ARG A 110 -9.28 -7.05 3.38
N GLU A 111 -8.32 -6.51 4.14
CA GLU A 111 -8.24 -5.06 4.43
C GLU A 111 -8.23 -4.24 3.13
N ARG A 112 -7.50 -4.70 2.11
CA ARG A 112 -7.40 -4.02 0.82
C ARG A 112 -8.73 -4.02 0.04
N LEU A 113 -9.44 -5.15 0.03
CA LEU A 113 -10.75 -5.27 -0.63
C LEU A 113 -11.82 -4.45 0.09
N GLU A 114 -11.86 -4.47 1.42
CA GLU A 114 -12.81 -3.68 2.22
C GLU A 114 -12.61 -2.18 1.99
N ALA A 115 -11.36 -1.72 1.94
CA ALA A 115 -11.03 -0.32 1.68
C ALA A 115 -11.46 0.16 0.28
N ASP A 116 -11.50 -0.73 -0.73
CA ASP A 116 -11.96 -0.39 -2.08
C ASP A 116 -13.48 -0.55 -2.25
N LEU A 117 -14.13 -1.43 -1.50
CA LEU A 117 -15.59 -1.64 -1.58
C LEU A 117 -16.38 -0.42 -1.11
N GLY A 118 -15.97 0.24 -0.02
CA GLY A 118 -16.61 1.46 0.49
C GLY A 118 -16.80 2.56 -0.58
N PRO A 119 -15.72 3.04 -1.23
CA PRO A 119 -15.82 4.09 -2.25
C PRO A 119 -16.47 3.61 -3.56
N ILE A 120 -16.52 2.30 -3.83
CA ILE A 120 -17.22 1.75 -5.00
C ILE A 120 -18.74 1.78 -4.78
N ILE A 121 -19.21 1.48 -3.58
CA ILE A 121 -20.63 1.58 -3.22
C ILE A 121 -21.08 3.05 -3.29
N GLU A 122 -20.34 3.99 -2.69
CA GLU A 122 -20.66 5.42 -2.75
C GLU A 122 -20.68 5.98 -4.18
N LYS A 123 -19.74 5.54 -5.05
CA LYS A 123 -19.75 5.94 -6.47
C LYS A 123 -20.88 5.31 -7.26
N ALA A 124 -21.22 4.05 -7.00
CA ALA A 124 -22.35 3.39 -7.62
C ALA A 124 -23.69 4.05 -7.22
N GLU A 125 -23.82 4.45 -5.95
CA GLU A 125 -24.96 5.21 -5.44
C GLU A 125 -25.00 6.62 -6.05
N ALA A 126 -23.88 7.33 -6.13
CA ALA A 126 -23.81 8.64 -6.79
C ALA A 126 -24.14 8.56 -8.30
N GLU A 127 -23.66 7.54 -9.01
CA GLU A 127 -23.99 7.32 -10.42
C GLU A 127 -25.46 6.90 -10.63
N ALA A 128 -26.05 6.17 -9.68
CA ALA A 128 -27.46 5.84 -9.67
C ALA A 128 -28.33 7.08 -9.39
N GLU A 129 -27.95 7.93 -8.43
CA GLU A 129 -28.61 9.20 -8.13
C GLU A 129 -28.53 10.19 -9.30
N VAL A 130 -27.42 10.20 -10.05
CA VAL A 130 -27.26 11.00 -11.26
C VAL A 130 -28.14 10.47 -12.40
N LYS A 131 -28.28 9.15 -12.55
CA LYS A 131 -29.14 8.52 -13.58
C LYS A 131 -30.63 8.61 -13.26
N GLU A 132 -31.04 8.52 -12.01
CA GLU A 132 -32.44 8.63 -11.58
C GLU A 132 -32.93 10.08 -11.41
N GLY A 133 -32.03 11.05 -11.61
CA GLY A 133 -32.31 12.47 -11.45
C GLY A 133 -32.18 12.90 -9.99
N PHE A 134 -31.27 13.85 -9.75
CA PHE A 134 -30.93 14.42 -8.45
C PHE A 134 -32.17 14.75 -7.60
N LYS A 135 -32.45 13.93 -6.58
CA LYS A 135 -33.42 14.20 -5.51
C LYS A 135 -32.67 14.32 -4.19
N PRO A 136 -32.11 15.49 -3.87
CA PRO A 136 -31.36 15.65 -2.64
C PRO A 136 -32.29 15.35 -1.46
N LYS A 137 -31.88 14.43 -0.58
CA LYS A 137 -32.47 14.33 0.75
C LYS A 137 -32.04 15.57 1.52
N ILE A 138 -32.85 16.61 1.41
CA ILE A 138 -32.81 17.76 2.29
C ILE A 138 -33.13 17.18 3.66
N TYR A 139 -32.11 17.04 4.51
CA TYR A 139 -32.33 16.77 5.92
C TYR A 139 -33.32 17.84 6.42
N LYS A 140 -34.50 17.38 6.87
CA LYS A 140 -35.42 18.20 7.66
C LYS A 140 -35.00 18.03 9.12
N ASP A 141 -34.57 19.17 9.69
CA ASP A 141 -34.39 19.55 11.10
C ASP A 141 -34.04 18.47 12.13
#